data_AF-A0A0F2S4Z7-F1
#
_entry.id   AF-A0A0F2S4Z7-F1
#
_cell.length_a   1.000
_cell.length_b   1.000
_cell.length_c   1.000
_cell.angle_alpha   90.00
_cell.angle_beta   90.00
_cell.angle_gamma   90.00
#
_symmetry.space_group_name_H-M   'P 1'
#
loop_
_entity.id
_entity.type
_entity.pdbx_description
1 polymer ?
#
loop_
_entity_poly.entity_id
_entity_poly.type
_entity_poly.pdbx_seq_one_letter_code
_entity_poly.pdbx_strand_id
1 'polypeptide(L)'
;MILGKKVRLKPTEAQEQQLWKSAGTARWAYNWALDRQEKNYASGGNFLSDNDLRKELTKLKQTEEFSWLGDVSNNIPKQAVKDACDAYKKFFKHSAEKPTFKSRRKSKP
;
A
#
# COMPACT_ATOMS: atom_id res chain seq x y z
N MET A 1 -19.39 28.97 7.79
CA MET A 1 -18.45 28.51 8.83
C MET A 1 -18.57 26.98 8.91
N ILE A 2 -17.52 26.21 8.56
CA ILE A 2 -17.55 24.75 8.67
C ILE A 2 -17.20 24.37 10.11
N LEU A 3 -18.11 23.72 10.83
CA LEU A 3 -17.85 23.19 12.16
C LEU A 3 -17.15 21.83 12.05
N GLY A 4 -15.90 21.76 12.51
CA GLY A 4 -15.14 20.51 12.60
C GLY A 4 -15.36 19.82 13.95
N LYS A 5 -15.63 18.51 13.94
CA LYS A 5 -15.67 17.69 15.16
C LYS A 5 -14.44 16.76 15.21
N LYS A 6 -13.74 16.75 16.34
CA LYS A 6 -12.62 15.82 16.59
C LYS A 6 -13.11 14.68 17.49
N VAL A 7 -13.06 13.46 16.97
CA VAL A 7 -13.50 12.25 17.68
C VAL A 7 -12.30 11.34 17.91
N ARG A 8 -12.16 10.79 19.12
CA ARG A 8 -11.17 9.77 19.44
C ARG A 8 -11.85 8.41 19.52
N LEU A 9 -11.33 7.43 18.77
CA LEU A 9 -11.76 6.04 18.88
C LEU A 9 -11.20 5.42 20.18
N LYS A 10 -11.98 4.54 20.81
CA LYS A 10 -11.55 3.70 21.95
C LYS A 10 -11.72 2.24 21.54
N PRO A 11 -10.78 1.70 20.74
CA PRO A 11 -10.88 0.33 20.26
C PRO A 11 -10.74 -0.69 21.40
N THR A 12 -11.35 -1.86 21.23
CA THR A 12 -11.02 -3.05 22.03
C THR A 12 -9.66 -3.60 21.62
N GLU A 13 -9.06 -4.47 22.44
CA GLU A 13 -7.78 -5.10 22.11
C GLU A 13 -7.81 -5.81 20.75
N ALA A 14 -8.88 -6.56 20.45
CA ALA A 14 -9.05 -7.22 19.15
C ALA A 14 -9.12 -6.21 17.99
N GLN A 15 -9.76 -5.05 18.20
CA GLN A 15 -9.82 -3.99 17.19
C GLN A 15 -8.46 -3.33 17.00
N GLU A 16 -7.69 -3.09 18.07
CA GLU A 16 -6.33 -2.56 17.96
C GLU A 16 -5.42 -3.50 17.16
N GLN A 17 -5.47 -4.80 17.46
CA GLN A 17 -4.72 -5.81 16.71
C GLN A 17 -5.10 -5.76 15.22
N GLN A 18 -6.40 -5.66 14.89
CA GLN A 18 -6.85 -5.58 13.50
C GLN A 18 -6.40 -4.30 12.81
N LEU A 19 -6.37 -3.16 13.51
CA LEU A 19 -5.85 -1.89 13.01
C LEU A 19 -4.34 -1.99 12.73
N TRP A 20 -3.57 -2.62 13.61
CA TRP A 20 -2.13 -2.83 13.42
C TRP A 20 -1.84 -3.78 12.25
N LYS A 21 -2.57 -4.89 12.14
CA LYS A 21 -2.49 -5.79 10.97
C LYS A 21 -2.79 -5.01 9.69
N SER A 22 -3.87 -4.23 9.69
CA SER A 22 -4.30 -3.40 8.55
C SER A 22 -3.22 -2.41 8.10
N ALA A 23 -2.65 -1.66 9.04
CA ALA A 23 -1.56 -0.72 8.76
C ALA A 23 -0.28 -1.44 8.28
N GLY A 24 0.02 -2.61 8.85
CA GLY A 24 1.13 -3.47 8.44
C GLY A 24 0.99 -3.95 6.99
N THR A 25 -0.18 -4.49 6.64
CA THR A 25 -0.52 -4.98 5.30
C THR A 25 -0.47 -3.85 4.27
N ALA A 26 -1.04 -2.67 4.59
CA ALA A 26 -0.99 -1.52 3.69
C ALA A 26 0.45 -1.09 3.40
N ARG A 27 1.29 -0.99 4.42
CA ARG A 27 2.71 -0.62 4.25
C ARG A 27 3.45 -1.66 3.42
N TRP A 28 3.27 -2.95 3.73
CA TRP A 28 3.93 -4.03 3.01
C TRP A 28 3.53 -4.02 1.53
N ALA A 29 2.23 -3.90 1.22
CA ALA A 29 1.73 -3.94 -0.16
C ALA A 29 2.21 -2.73 -0.97
N TYR A 30 2.29 -1.54 -0.36
CA TYR A 30 2.88 -0.36 -0.98
C TYR A 30 4.36 -0.60 -1.35
N ASN A 31 5.15 -1.09 -0.39
CA ASN A 31 6.58 -1.35 -0.61
C ASN A 31 6.83 -2.46 -1.63
N TRP A 32 6.03 -3.53 -1.57
CA TRP A 32 6.06 -4.61 -2.56
C TRP A 32 5.78 -4.08 -3.97
N ALA A 33 4.80 -3.19 -4.14
CA ALA A 33 4.51 -2.58 -5.43
C ALA A 33 5.66 -1.70 -5.93
N LEU A 34 6.34 -0.94 -5.05
CA LEU A 34 7.53 -0.17 -5.41
C LEU A 34 8.67 -1.08 -5.87
N ASP A 35 9.00 -2.10 -5.08
CA ASP A 35 10.04 -3.09 -5.40
C ASP A 35 9.76 -3.78 -6.75
N ARG A 36 8.51 -4.18 -6.98
CA ARG A 36 8.10 -4.81 -8.24
C ARG A 36 8.25 -3.88 -9.44
N GLN A 37 7.92 -2.60 -9.30
CA GLN A 37 8.15 -1.58 -10.35
C GLN A 37 9.64 -1.37 -10.61
N GLU A 38 10.45 -1.24 -9.55
CA GLU A 38 11.89 -1.03 -9.69
C GLU A 38 12.57 -2.21 -10.38
N LYS A 39 12.25 -3.44 -9.99
CA LYS A 39 12.73 -4.66 -10.65
C LYS A 39 12.31 -4.73 -12.12
N ASN A 40 11.05 -4.41 -12.41
CA ASN A 40 10.53 -4.39 -13.78
C ASN A 40 11.27 -3.36 -14.65
N TYR A 41 11.47 -2.15 -14.13
CA TYR A 41 12.22 -1.10 -14.81
C TYR A 41 13.68 -1.48 -15.04
N ALA A 42 14.34 -2.08 -14.04
CA ALA A 42 15.71 -2.58 -14.17
C ALA A 42 15.84 -3.65 -15.26
N SER A 43 14.78 -4.42 -15.53
CA SER A 43 14.72 -5.38 -16.64
C SER A 43 14.34 -4.75 -18.00
N GLY A 44 14.28 -3.42 -18.10
CA GLY A 44 13.89 -2.70 -19.33
C GLY A 44 12.37 -2.69 -19.59
N GLY A 45 11.57 -3.06 -18.60
CA GLY A 45 10.11 -3.11 -18.72
C GLY A 45 9.45 -1.73 -18.62
N ASN A 46 8.29 -1.60 -19.25
CA ASN A 46 7.42 -0.43 -19.12
C ASN A 46 6.70 -0.41 -17.77
N PHE A 47 6.26 0.78 -17.34
CA PHE A 47 5.53 0.96 -16.09
C PHE A 47 4.33 0.02 -15.96
N LEU A 48 4.26 -0.74 -14.87
CA LEU A 48 3.16 -1.67 -14.61
C LEU A 48 1.93 -0.91 -14.12
N SER A 49 0.74 -1.23 -14.64
CA SER A 49 -0.49 -0.61 -14.15
C SER A 49 -0.85 -1.10 -12.74
N ASP A 50 -1.62 -0.32 -11.97
CA ASP A 50 -2.11 -0.79 -10.68
C ASP A 50 -3.00 -2.03 -10.81
N ASN A 51 -3.71 -2.17 -11.93
CA ASN A 51 -4.50 -3.36 -12.23
C ASN A 51 -3.63 -4.61 -12.40
N ASP A 52 -2.50 -4.51 -13.09
CA ASP A 52 -1.59 -5.65 -13.31
C ASP A 52 -0.94 -6.07 -11.99
N LEU A 53 -0.44 -5.10 -11.22
CA LEU A 53 0.11 -5.37 -9.90
C LEU A 53 -0.92 -5.97 -8.93
N ARG A 54 -2.19 -5.54 -8.98
CA ARG A 54 -3.26 -6.13 -8.16
C ARG A 54 -3.58 -7.57 -8.57
N LYS A 55 -3.49 -7.91 -9.86
CA LYS A 55 -3.64 -9.30 -10.33
C LYS A 55 -2.49 -10.17 -9.84
N GLU A 56 -1.25 -9.68 -9.96
CA GLU A 56 -0.07 -10.37 -9.41
C GLU A 56 -0.21 -10.59 -7.90
N LEU A 57 -0.59 -9.55 -7.16
CA LEU A 57 -0.78 -9.63 -5.73
C LEU A 57 -1.87 -10.65 -5.35
N THR A 58 -2.95 -10.73 -6.13
CA THR A 58 -4.02 -11.72 -5.89
C THR A 58 -3.51 -13.15 -5.98
N LYS A 59 -2.62 -13.44 -6.94
CA LYS A 59 -1.97 -14.75 -7.05
C LYS A 59 -1.00 -14.97 -5.88
N LEU A 60 -0.24 -13.95 -5.51
CA LEU A 60 0.71 -14.03 -4.40
C LEU A 60 0.01 -14.39 -3.08
N LYS A 61 -1.16 -13.80 -2.82
CA LYS A 61 -2.00 -14.11 -1.64
C LYS A 61 -2.46 -15.56 -1.52
N GLN A 62 -2.43 -16.33 -2.62
CA GLN A 62 -2.81 -17.74 -2.62
C GLN A 62 -1.66 -18.67 -2.21
N THR A 63 -0.45 -18.13 -2.07
CA THR A 63 0.70 -18.88 -1.57
C THR A 63 0.69 -18.92 -0.04
N GLU A 64 1.23 -19.98 0.55
CA GLU A 64 1.29 -20.17 1.99
C GLU A 64 2.03 -19.01 2.69
N GLU A 65 3.14 -18.56 2.11
CA GLU A 65 3.99 -17.48 2.62
C GLU A 65 3.24 -16.14 2.76
N PHE A 66 2.31 -15.85 1.85
CA PHE A 66 1.61 -14.57 1.78
C PHE A 66 0.12 -14.66 2.11
N SER A 67 -0.33 -15.80 2.62
CA SER A 67 -1.71 -16.06 3.05
C SER A 67 -2.22 -15.03 4.07
N TRP A 68 -1.34 -14.59 4.99
CA TRP A 68 -1.62 -13.58 6.03
C TRP A 68 -2.10 -12.21 5.49
N LEU A 69 -1.86 -11.90 4.21
CA LEU A 69 -2.43 -10.71 3.56
C LEU A 69 -3.96 -10.79 3.44
N GLY A 70 -4.54 -11.99 3.64
CA GLY A 70 -5.96 -12.29 3.74
C GLY A 70 -6.61 -11.95 5.09
N ASP A 71 -5.82 -11.77 6.15
CA ASP A 71 -6.32 -11.49 7.51
C ASP A 71 -7.06 -10.15 7.65
N VAL A 72 -6.92 -9.28 6.65
CA VAL A 72 -7.51 -7.94 6.63
C VAL A 72 -8.33 -7.74 5.37
N SER A 73 -9.18 -6.70 5.36
CA SER A 73 -9.99 -6.37 4.20
C SER A 73 -9.16 -6.29 2.93
N ASN A 74 -9.61 -6.96 1.87
CA ASN A 74 -8.97 -6.98 0.55
C ASN A 74 -8.76 -5.58 -0.04
N ASN A 75 -9.53 -4.59 0.39
CA ASN A 75 -9.40 -3.21 -0.07
C ASN A 75 -8.11 -2.54 0.41
N ILE A 76 -7.57 -2.97 1.54
CA ILE A 76 -6.36 -2.39 2.14
C ILE A 76 -5.14 -2.55 1.21
N PRO A 77 -4.72 -3.78 0.86
CA PRO A 77 -3.59 -3.95 -0.05
C PRO A 77 -3.89 -3.40 -1.46
N LYS A 78 -5.13 -3.50 -1.94
CA LYS A 78 -5.51 -2.95 -3.26
C LYS A 78 -5.32 -1.43 -3.31
N GLN A 79 -5.74 -0.71 -2.28
CA GLN A 79 -5.57 0.73 -2.21
C GLN A 79 -4.09 1.10 -2.08
N ALA A 80 -3.33 0.38 -1.27
CA ALA A 80 -1.89 0.61 -1.12
C ALA A 80 -1.11 0.45 -2.44
N VAL A 81 -1.44 -0.55 -3.26
CA VAL A 81 -0.85 -0.71 -4.60
C VAL A 81 -1.19 0.48 -5.50
N LYS A 82 -2.44 0.94 -5.47
CA LYS A 82 -2.85 2.12 -6.25
C LYS A 82 -2.12 3.37 -5.80
N ASP A 83 -1.98 3.59 -4.50
CA ASP A 83 -1.25 4.73 -3.95
C ASP A 83 0.22 4.72 -4.38
N ALA A 84 0.85 3.53 -4.47
CA ALA A 84 2.22 3.38 -4.97
C ALA A 84 2.32 3.75 -6.45
N CYS A 85 1.40 3.26 -7.28
CA CYS A 85 1.36 3.63 -8.70
C CYS A 85 1.07 5.12 -8.89
N ASP A 86 0.15 5.69 -8.13
CA ASP A 86 -0.19 7.12 -8.23
C ASP A 86 0.98 8.02 -7.79
N ALA A 87 1.81 7.57 -6.84
CA ALA A 87 3.03 8.26 -6.47
C ALA A 87 4.05 8.30 -7.62
N TYR A 88 4.25 7.18 -8.33
CA TYR A 88 5.07 7.17 -9.56
C TYR A 88 4.49 8.07 -10.66
N LYS A 89 3.17 8.03 -10.88
CA LYS A 89 2.51 8.91 -11.86
C LYS A 89 2.77 10.39 -11.55
N LYS A 90 2.72 10.80 -10.28
CA LYS A 90 3.04 12.17 -9.86
C LYS A 90 4.51 12.52 -10.10
N PHE A 91 5.42 11.58 -9.83
CA PHE A 91 6.84 11.71 -10.14
C PHE A 91 7.09 11.91 -11.64
N PHE A 92 6.49 11.10 -12.50
CA PHE A 92 6.61 11.26 -13.96
C PHE A 92 6.03 12.58 -14.49
N LYS A 93 5.05 13.14 -13.79
CA LYS A 93 4.50 14.49 -14.07
C LYS A 93 5.34 15.63 -13.49
N HIS A 94 6.50 15.34 -12.88
CA HIS A 94 7.35 16.32 -12.20
C HIS A 94 6.63 17.13 -11.10
N SER A 95 5.58 16.53 -10.51
CA SER A 95 4.74 17.15 -9.47
C SER A 95 5.04 16.64 -8.06
N ALA A 96 5.89 15.62 -7.95
CA ALA A 96 6.37 15.04 -6.71
C ALA A 96 7.76 14.42 -6.93
N GLU A 97 8.47 14.18 -5.83
CA GLU A 97 9.72 13.41 -5.86
C GLU A 97 9.47 11.92 -6.12
N LYS A 98 10.53 11.17 -6.43
CA LYS A 98 10.47 9.73 -6.62
C LYS A 98 9.88 9.06 -5.37
N PRO A 99 8.90 8.14 -5.49
CA PRO A 99 8.38 7.43 -4.34
C PRO A 99 9.46 6.59 -3.64
N THR A 100 9.41 6.56 -2.32
CA THR A 100 10.34 5.81 -1.47
C THR A 100 9.60 4.78 -0.64
N PHE A 101 10.31 3.74 -0.21
CA PHE A 101 9.77 2.73 0.71
C PHE A 101 9.22 3.37 1.99
N LYS A 102 8.01 2.96 2.38
CA LYS A 102 7.38 3.37 3.64
C LYS A 102 8.03 2.64 4.80
N SER A 103 8.41 3.39 5.83
CA SER A 103 8.90 2.84 7.10
C SER A 103 7.76 2.58 8.09
N ARG A 104 8.04 1.90 9.21
CA ARG A 104 7.10 1.79 10.33
C ARG A 104 6.94 3.10 11.12
N ARG A 105 7.84 4.06 10.91
CA ARG A 105 7.85 5.35 11.60
C ARG A 105 6.85 6.30 10.93
N LYS A 106 6.78 7.54 11.43
CA LYS A 106 5.85 8.59 10.97
C LYS A 106 5.71 8.61 9.44
N SER A 107 4.46 8.52 8.97
CA SER A 107 4.08 9.01 7.64
C SER A 107 4.11 10.53 7.68
N LYS A 108 4.63 11.18 6.64
CA LYS A 108 4.50 12.64 6.50
C LYS A 108 2.99 12.95 6.44
N PRO A 109 2.50 13.94 7.23
CA PRO A 109 1.09 14.33 7.22
C PRO A 109 0.67 14.92 5.87
#